data_AF-A0A959WMY8-F1
#
_entry.id   AF-A0A959WMY8-F1
#
_cell.length_a   1.000
_cell.length_b   1.000
_cell.length_c   1.000
_cell.angle_alpha   90.00
_cell.angle_beta   90.00
_cell.angle_gamma   90.00
#
_symmetry.space_group_name_H-M   'P 1'
#
loop_
_entity.id
_entity.type
_entity.pdbx_description
1 polymer ?
#
loop_
_entity_poly.entity_id
_entity_poly.type
_entity_poly.pdbx_seq_one_letter_code
_entity_poly.pdbx_strand_id
1 'polypeptide(L)'
;QALELLSGSVRQVESNARESHGLSEATAQKAAHGVSAVQETVGGMQEIQVSFRGLDTIISSLSSKSESIGEVVKVIESVVEQTNLLALNAAIISSQAGEHGRAFAVVADEIRNLAERTAASTREIADLIESVQGGVFDAVAAMGQGATRVERGVELSNEAGRILREIGESAQQS
;
A
#
# COMPACT_ATOMS: atom_id res chain seq x y z
N GLN A 1 70.36 1.70 32.79
CA GLN A 1 70.03 1.40 31.37
C GLN A 1 69.09 0.22 31.17
N ALA A 2 69.49 -1.06 31.25
CA ALA A 2 68.56 -2.18 30.96
C ALA A 2 67.33 -2.24 31.90
N LEU A 3 67.54 -2.03 33.21
CA LEU A 3 66.45 -1.96 34.21
C LEU A 3 65.53 -0.74 34.05
N GLU A 4 66.06 0.41 33.62
CA GLU A 4 65.24 1.60 33.32
C GLU A 4 64.40 1.41 32.06
N LEU A 5 64.96 0.81 31.01
CA LEU A 5 64.23 0.45 29.79
C LEU A 5 63.10 -0.54 30.06
N LEU A 6 63.35 -1.54 30.92
CA LEU A 6 62.33 -2.48 31.40
C LEU A 6 61.24 -1.77 32.21
N SER A 7 61.60 -0.89 33.15
CA SER A 7 60.63 -0.10 33.93
C SER A 7 59.77 0.83 33.06
N GLY A 8 60.36 1.45 32.04
CA GLY A 8 59.63 2.25 31.06
C GLY A 8 58.67 1.40 30.22
N SER A 9 59.12 0.23 29.76
CA SER A 9 58.31 -0.70 28.98
C SER A 9 57.13 -1.26 29.77
N VAL A 10 57.32 -1.62 31.05
CA VAL A 10 56.24 -2.09 31.94
C VAL A 10 55.18 -1.00 32.14
N ARG A 11 55.59 0.26 32.37
CA ARG A 11 54.65 1.39 32.49
C ARG A 11 53.87 1.63 31.20
N GLN A 12 54.53 1.49 30.04
CA GLN A 12 53.85 1.60 28.75
C GLN A 12 52.81 0.49 28.56
N VAL A 13 53.15 -0.76 28.90
CA VAL A 13 52.21 -1.90 28.84
C VAL A 13 51.02 -1.68 29.78
N GLU A 14 51.25 -1.20 31.00
CA GLU A 14 50.17 -0.86 31.95
C GLU A 14 49.25 0.24 31.41
N SER A 15 49.82 1.29 30.82
CA SER A 15 49.05 2.38 30.20
C SER A 15 48.20 1.87 29.04
N ASN A 16 48.79 1.08 28.14
CA ASN A 16 48.10 0.50 27.00
C ASN A 16 46.97 -0.44 27.45
N ALA A 17 47.18 -1.24 28.50
CA ALA A 17 46.16 -2.13 29.05
C ALA A 17 44.97 -1.36 29.62
N ARG A 18 45.22 -0.24 30.33
CA ARG A 18 44.12 0.63 30.83
C ARG A 18 43.34 1.28 29.71
N GLU A 19 44.02 1.77 28.67
CA GLU A 19 43.37 2.37 27.51
C GLU A 19 42.51 1.33 26.77
N SER A 20 43.06 0.12 26.55
CA SER A 20 42.33 -0.98 25.93
C SER A 20 41.07 -1.36 26.71
N HIS A 21 41.17 -1.42 28.05
CA HIS A 21 40.02 -1.71 28.90
C HIS A 21 38.93 -0.63 28.80
N GLY A 22 39.31 0.66 28.80
CA GLY A 22 38.35 1.74 28.62
C GLY A 22 37.68 1.71 27.24
N LEU A 23 38.42 1.32 26.19
CA LEU A 23 37.85 1.14 24.86
C LEU A 23 36.88 -0.05 24.78
N SER A 24 37.21 -1.16 25.45
CA SER A 24 36.33 -2.32 25.63
C SER A 24 35.01 -1.93 26.29
N GLU A 25 35.04 -1.21 27.43
CA GLU A 25 33.82 -0.75 28.11
C GLU A 25 32.96 0.16 27.22
N ALA A 26 33.59 1.12 26.54
CA ALA A 26 32.89 2.01 25.62
C ALA A 26 32.26 1.26 24.43
N THR A 27 32.92 0.21 23.96
CA THR A 27 32.41 -0.66 22.88
C THR A 27 31.20 -1.46 23.36
N ALA A 28 31.26 -2.05 24.56
CA ALA A 28 30.14 -2.77 25.16
C ALA A 28 28.92 -1.85 25.33
N GLN A 29 29.12 -0.61 25.78
CA GLN A 29 28.04 0.36 25.94
C GLN A 29 27.39 0.73 24.59
N LYS A 30 28.20 1.01 23.56
CA LYS A 30 27.69 1.30 22.21
C LYS A 30 26.94 0.12 21.60
N ALA A 31 27.43 -1.10 21.81
CA ALA A 31 26.77 -2.32 21.37
C ALA A 31 25.39 -2.47 22.02
N ALA A 32 25.28 -2.25 23.34
CA ALA A 32 24.01 -2.27 24.06
C ALA A 32 23.02 -1.22 23.53
N HIS A 33 23.49 0.01 23.25
CA HIS A 33 22.67 1.04 22.61
C HIS A 33 22.20 0.62 21.21
N GLY A 34 23.07 -0.02 20.43
CA GLY A 34 22.72 -0.57 19.12
C GLY A 34 21.63 -1.63 19.21
N VAL A 35 21.68 -2.51 20.21
CA VAL A 35 20.62 -3.52 20.45
C VAL A 35 19.27 -2.84 20.70
N SER A 36 19.24 -1.77 21.50
CA SER A 36 18.00 -1.00 21.74
C SER A 36 17.43 -0.41 20.46
N ALA A 37 18.28 0.23 19.64
CA ALA A 37 17.85 0.83 18.37
C ALA A 37 17.31 -0.23 17.38
N VAL A 38 17.92 -1.42 17.36
CA VAL A 38 17.42 -2.56 16.58
C VAL A 38 16.05 -3.02 17.07
N GLN A 39 15.85 -3.11 18.39
CA GLN A 39 14.55 -3.50 18.96
C GLN A 39 13.45 -2.49 18.61
N GLU A 40 13.74 -1.20 18.67
CA GLU A 40 12.82 -0.15 18.21
C GLU A 40 12.50 -0.29 16.73
N THR A 41 13.50 -0.59 15.90
CA THR A 41 13.30 -0.83 14.46
C THR A 41 12.40 -2.03 14.20
N VAL A 42 12.58 -3.14 14.93
CA VAL A 42 11.69 -4.31 14.86
C VAL A 42 10.26 -3.96 15.27
N GLY A 43 10.09 -3.18 16.33
CA GLY A 43 8.78 -2.68 16.75
C GLY A 43 8.09 -1.87 15.65
N GLY A 44 8.80 -0.90 15.05
CA GLY A 44 8.28 -0.11 13.94
C GLY A 44 7.90 -0.96 12.72
N MET A 45 8.68 -1.99 12.40
CA MET A 45 8.33 -2.93 11.31
C MET A 45 7.05 -3.71 11.61
N GLN A 46 6.83 -4.14 12.85
CA GLN A 46 5.59 -4.81 13.25
C GLN A 46 4.37 -3.89 13.14
N GLU A 47 4.50 -2.61 13.51
CA GLU A 47 3.44 -1.61 13.33
C GLU A 47 3.08 -1.38 11.86
N ILE A 48 4.08 -1.37 10.97
CA ILE A 48 3.86 -1.29 9.52
C ILE A 48 3.11 -2.53 9.04
N GLN A 49 3.46 -3.73 9.52
CA GLN A 49 2.78 -4.97 9.15
C GLN A 49 1.29 -4.95 9.57
N VAL A 50 0.98 -4.45 10.77
CA VAL A 50 -0.40 -4.27 11.23
C VAL A 50 -1.14 -3.26 10.34
N SER A 51 -0.49 -2.15 10.00
CA SER A 51 -1.07 -1.13 9.11
C SER A 51 -1.42 -1.70 7.73
N PHE A 52 -0.57 -2.55 7.16
CA PHE A 52 -0.87 -3.24 5.89
C PHE A 52 -2.07 -4.18 6.00
N ARG A 53 -2.20 -4.96 7.08
CA ARG A 53 -3.40 -5.80 7.28
C ARG A 53 -4.68 -4.97 7.38
N GLY A 54 -4.61 -3.81 8.03
CA GLY A 54 -5.74 -2.87 8.09
C GLY A 54 -6.12 -2.32 6.71
N LEU A 55 -5.12 -1.91 5.92
CA LEU A 55 -5.35 -1.44 4.55
C LEU A 55 -5.97 -2.53 3.66
N ASP A 56 -5.61 -3.81 3.87
CA ASP A 56 -6.09 -4.92 3.04
C ASP A 56 -7.60 -5.09 3.18
N THR A 57 -8.10 -4.89 4.40
CA THR A 57 -9.54 -4.89 4.70
C THR A 57 -10.25 -3.72 4.02
N ILE A 58 -9.66 -2.52 4.06
CA ILE A 58 -10.25 -1.31 3.47
C ILE A 58 -10.31 -1.44 1.93
N ILE A 59 -9.22 -1.91 1.32
CA ILE A 59 -9.13 -2.08 -0.13
C ILE A 59 -10.06 -3.20 -0.61
N SER A 60 -10.16 -4.30 0.12
CA SER A 60 -11.12 -5.37 -0.17
C SER A 60 -12.57 -4.85 -0.14
N SER A 61 -12.91 -4.00 0.84
CA SER A 61 -14.21 -3.34 0.91
C SER A 61 -14.45 -2.41 -0.27
N LEU A 62 -13.44 -1.64 -0.69
CA LEU A 62 -13.51 -0.78 -1.88
C LEU A 62 -13.71 -1.60 -3.16
N SER A 63 -13.04 -2.75 -3.28
CA SER A 63 -13.21 -3.68 -4.40
C SER A 63 -14.65 -4.15 -4.52
N SER A 64 -15.23 -4.65 -3.41
CA SER A 64 -16.62 -5.13 -3.38
C SER A 64 -17.64 -4.04 -3.67
N LYS A 65 -17.40 -2.81 -3.17
CA LYS A 65 -18.25 -1.65 -3.48
C LYS A 65 -18.17 -1.26 -4.96
N SER A 66 -16.98 -1.29 -5.55
CA SER A 66 -16.77 -0.96 -6.96
C SER A 66 -17.44 -1.99 -7.87
N GLU A 67 -17.34 -3.28 -7.54
CA GLU A 67 -18.07 -4.36 -8.21
C GLU A 67 -19.60 -4.14 -8.13
N SER A 68 -20.12 -3.84 -6.94
CA SER A 68 -21.55 -3.55 -6.76
C SER A 68 -22.02 -2.35 -7.60
N ILE A 69 -21.20 -1.29 -7.70
CA ILE A 69 -21.51 -0.15 -8.58
C ILE A 69 -21.48 -0.58 -10.05
N GLY A 70 -20.51 -1.40 -10.46
CA GLY A 70 -20.45 -1.96 -11.81
C GLY A 70 -21.72 -2.71 -12.20
N GLU A 71 -22.29 -3.51 -11.28
CA GLU A 71 -23.57 -4.19 -11.52
C GLU A 71 -24.75 -3.21 -11.67
N VAL A 72 -24.79 -2.14 -10.87
CA VAL A 72 -25.80 -1.08 -11.01
C VAL A 72 -25.67 -0.37 -12.36
N VAL A 73 -24.45 -0.08 -12.81
CA VAL A 73 -24.17 0.55 -14.10
C VAL A 73 -24.66 -0.32 -15.26
N LYS A 74 -24.45 -1.65 -15.21
CA LYS A 74 -25.00 -2.60 -16.20
C LYS A 74 -26.52 -2.60 -16.25
N VAL A 75 -27.19 -2.53 -15.09
CA VAL A 75 -28.66 -2.41 -15.03
C VAL A 75 -29.13 -1.11 -15.68
N ILE A 76 -28.45 0.02 -15.42
CA ILE A 76 -28.78 1.31 -16.04
C ILE A 76 -28.62 1.22 -17.56
N GLU A 77 -27.53 0.62 -18.06
CA GLU A 77 -27.30 0.45 -19.49
C GLU A 77 -28.44 -0.34 -20.15
N SER A 78 -28.90 -1.43 -19.52
CA SER A 78 -30.06 -2.19 -20.00
C SER A 78 -31.36 -1.37 -20.02
N VAL A 79 -31.60 -0.54 -18.99
CA VAL A 79 -32.78 0.35 -18.94
C VAL A 79 -32.71 1.40 -20.05
N VAL A 80 -31.54 1.95 -20.31
CA VAL A 80 -31.32 2.94 -21.37
C VAL A 80 -31.56 2.33 -22.75
N GLU A 81 -31.07 1.11 -23.00
CA GLU A 81 -31.32 0.38 -24.25
C GLU A 81 -32.83 0.11 -24.47
N GLN A 82 -33.53 -0.33 -23.43
CA GLN A 82 -34.99 -0.51 -23.48
C GLN A 82 -35.72 0.81 -23.73
N THR A 83 -35.31 1.89 -23.08
CA THR A 83 -35.90 3.23 -23.25
C THR A 83 -35.69 3.73 -24.68
N ASN A 84 -34.51 3.51 -25.25
CA ASN A 84 -34.19 3.84 -26.63
C ASN A 84 -35.08 3.06 -27.62
N LEU A 85 -35.28 1.76 -27.40
CA LEU A 85 -36.18 0.94 -28.21
C LEU A 85 -37.65 1.37 -28.10
N LEU A 86 -38.10 1.73 -26.89
CA LEU A 86 -39.45 2.27 -26.67
C LEU A 86 -39.66 3.60 -27.40
N ALA A 87 -38.67 4.50 -27.34
CA ALA A 87 -38.69 5.77 -28.05
C ALA A 87 -38.76 5.58 -29.56
N LEU A 88 -37.98 4.64 -30.11
CA LEU A 88 -38.01 4.29 -31.53
C LEU A 88 -39.39 3.78 -31.95
N ASN A 89 -40.00 2.88 -31.18
CA ASN A 89 -41.34 2.38 -31.45
C ASN A 89 -42.39 3.50 -31.41
N ALA A 90 -42.29 4.42 -30.45
CA ALA A 90 -43.17 5.59 -30.36
C ALA A 90 -43.01 6.53 -31.57
N ALA A 91 -41.79 6.73 -32.07
CA ALA A 91 -41.52 7.51 -33.27
C ALA A 91 -42.15 6.86 -34.52
N ILE A 92 -42.06 5.53 -34.66
CA ILE A 92 -42.69 4.79 -35.76
C ILE A 92 -44.22 4.94 -35.74
N ILE A 93 -44.85 4.75 -34.58
CA ILE A 93 -46.32 4.88 -34.43
C ILE A 93 -46.76 6.33 -34.72
N SER A 94 -45.98 7.31 -34.25
CA SER A 94 -46.25 8.73 -34.51
C SER A 94 -46.18 9.06 -36.00
N SER A 95 -45.23 8.47 -36.74
CA SER A 95 -45.14 8.61 -38.19
C SER A 95 -46.34 7.98 -38.92
N GLN A 96 -46.81 6.81 -38.46
CA GLN A 96 -48.00 6.15 -39.01
C GLN A 96 -49.29 6.95 -38.79
N ALA A 97 -49.40 7.70 -37.70
CA ALA A 97 -50.56 8.54 -37.38
C ALA A 97 -50.62 9.86 -38.19
N GLY A 98 -49.61 10.15 -39.02
CA GLY A 98 -49.57 11.35 -39.86
C GLY A 98 -49.62 12.65 -39.04
N GLU A 99 -50.48 13.58 -39.44
CA GLU A 99 -50.62 14.89 -38.78
C GLU A 99 -51.05 14.78 -37.29
N HIS A 100 -51.79 13.73 -36.92
CA HIS A 100 -52.22 13.51 -35.53
C HIS A 100 -51.08 13.02 -34.61
N GLY A 101 -50.01 12.45 -35.17
CA GLY A 101 -48.85 11.96 -34.42
C GLY A 101 -47.74 12.98 -34.21
N ARG A 102 -47.85 14.17 -34.80
CA ARG A 102 -46.76 15.15 -34.89
C ARG A 102 -46.23 15.62 -33.53
N ALA A 103 -47.12 15.83 -32.56
CA ALA A 103 -46.73 16.19 -31.19
C ALA A 103 -46.06 15.03 -30.43
N PHE A 104 -46.50 13.79 -30.68
CA PHE A 104 -45.91 12.58 -30.08
C PHE A 104 -44.54 12.24 -30.69
N ALA A 105 -44.32 12.54 -31.97
CA ALA A 105 -43.03 12.37 -32.63
C ALA A 105 -41.93 13.20 -31.97
N VAL A 106 -42.22 14.46 -31.61
CA VAL A 106 -41.26 15.35 -30.92
C VAL A 106 -40.88 14.80 -29.54
N VAL A 107 -41.86 14.26 -28.80
CA VAL A 107 -41.61 13.64 -27.50
C VAL A 107 -40.78 12.37 -27.63
N ALA A 108 -41.06 11.54 -28.64
CA ALA A 108 -40.29 10.33 -28.90
C ALA A 108 -38.82 10.64 -29.26
N ASP A 109 -38.56 11.66 -30.07
CA ASP A 109 -37.20 12.12 -30.38
C ASP A 109 -36.46 12.66 -29.15
N GLU A 110 -37.14 13.40 -28.26
CA GLU A 110 -36.53 13.89 -27.02
C GLU A 110 -36.18 12.75 -26.05
N ILE A 111 -37.06 11.75 -25.92
CA ILE A 111 -36.78 10.55 -25.10
C ILE A 111 -35.58 9.79 -25.68
N ARG A 112 -35.50 9.67 -27.02
CA ARG A 112 -34.37 9.02 -27.68
C ARG A 112 -33.07 9.77 -27.42
N ASN A 113 -33.06 11.09 -27.56
CA ASN A 113 -31.89 11.92 -27.29
C ASN A 113 -31.45 11.80 -25.82
N LEU A 114 -32.39 11.79 -24.88
CA LEU A 114 -32.11 11.60 -23.47
C LEU A 114 -31.49 10.22 -23.21
N ALA A 115 -32.04 9.16 -23.80
CA ALA A 115 -31.49 7.81 -23.68
C ALA A 115 -30.06 7.73 -24.24
N GLU A 116 -29.78 8.29 -25.41
CA GLU A 116 -28.43 8.34 -25.99
C GLU A 116 -27.44 9.08 -25.08
N ARG A 117 -27.83 10.21 -24.50
CA ARG A 117 -27.02 10.97 -23.54
C ARG A 117 -26.78 10.20 -22.25
N THR A 118 -27.80 9.54 -21.71
CA THR A 118 -27.64 8.69 -20.52
C THR A 118 -26.71 7.52 -20.81
N ALA A 119 -26.82 6.86 -21.98
CA ALA A 119 -25.92 5.77 -22.38
C ALA A 119 -24.45 6.23 -22.40
N ALA A 120 -24.19 7.41 -22.96
CA ALA A 120 -22.84 7.98 -22.99
C ALA A 120 -22.29 8.18 -21.57
N SER A 121 -23.06 8.79 -20.67
CA SER A 121 -22.65 8.97 -19.27
C SER A 121 -22.49 7.65 -18.52
N THR A 122 -23.33 6.65 -18.78
CA THR A 122 -23.21 5.31 -18.16
C THR A 122 -21.91 4.63 -18.59
N ARG A 123 -21.48 4.77 -19.84
CA ARG A 123 -20.18 4.26 -20.30
C ARG A 123 -19.01 4.98 -19.64
N GLU A 124 -19.05 6.31 -19.54
CA GLU A 124 -18.02 7.07 -18.83
C GLU A 124 -17.88 6.63 -17.36
N ILE A 125 -19.01 6.34 -16.69
CA ILE A 125 -19.00 5.79 -15.33
C ILE A 125 -18.43 4.37 -15.32
N ALA A 126 -18.76 3.53 -16.30
CA ALA A 126 -18.20 2.18 -16.39
C ALA A 126 -16.66 2.21 -16.50
N ASP A 127 -16.12 3.08 -17.37
CA ASP A 127 -14.67 3.25 -17.55
C ASP A 127 -14.00 3.72 -16.25
N LEU A 128 -14.64 4.64 -15.51
CA LEU A 128 -14.14 5.09 -14.20
C LEU A 128 -14.12 3.96 -13.18
N ILE A 129 -15.16 3.11 -13.14
CA ILE A 129 -15.22 1.97 -12.22
C ILE A 129 -14.14 0.94 -12.56
N GLU A 130 -13.92 0.65 -13.84
CA GLU A 130 -12.84 -0.24 -14.28
C GLU A 130 -11.47 0.31 -13.88
N SER A 131 -11.25 1.62 -14.06
CA SER A 131 -10.02 2.28 -13.61
C SER A 131 -9.82 2.18 -12.09
N VAL A 132 -10.89 2.33 -11.29
CA VAL A 132 -10.83 2.18 -9.84
C VAL A 132 -10.51 0.74 -9.45
N GLN A 133 -11.12 -0.25 -10.11
CA GLN A 133 -10.84 -1.66 -9.89
C GLN A 133 -9.39 -2.02 -10.22
N GLY A 134 -8.85 -1.47 -11.31
CA GLY A 134 -7.43 -1.60 -11.65
C GLY A 134 -6.51 -1.02 -10.57
N GLY A 135 -6.79 0.21 -10.11
CA GLY A 135 -6.03 0.85 -9.03
C GLY A 135 -6.09 0.09 -7.70
N VAL A 136 -7.23 -0.53 -7.40
CA VAL A 136 -7.41 -1.43 -6.25
C VAL A 136 -6.51 -2.66 -6.37
N PHE A 137 -6.47 -3.31 -7.53
CA PHE A 137 -5.60 -4.47 -7.78
C PHE A 137 -4.12 -4.12 -7.59
N ASP A 138 -3.68 -3.01 -8.18
CA ASP A 138 -2.30 -2.54 -8.05
C ASP A 138 -1.94 -2.23 -6.59
N ALA A 139 -2.86 -1.65 -5.82
CA ALA A 139 -2.66 -1.36 -4.41
C ALA A 139 -2.50 -2.64 -3.57
N VAL A 140 -3.32 -3.68 -3.82
CA VAL A 140 -3.16 -5.00 -3.17
C VAL A 140 -1.80 -5.61 -3.49
N ALA A 141 -1.39 -5.58 -4.76
CA ALA A 141 -0.08 -6.11 -5.18
C ALA A 141 1.09 -5.37 -4.51
N ALA A 142 1.05 -4.04 -4.48
CA ALA A 142 2.06 -3.21 -3.83
C ALA A 142 2.13 -3.47 -2.32
N MET A 143 0.99 -3.68 -1.67
CA MET A 143 0.93 -4.02 -0.25
C MET A 143 1.48 -5.41 0.04
N GLY A 144 1.19 -6.41 -0.80
CA GLY A 144 1.78 -7.74 -0.69
C GLY A 144 3.30 -7.69 -0.76
N GLN A 145 3.85 -6.95 -1.73
CA GLN A 145 5.31 -6.72 -1.82
C GLN A 145 5.85 -5.98 -0.60
N GLY A 146 5.11 -4.98 -0.11
CA GLY A 146 5.44 -4.25 1.11
C GLY A 146 5.56 -5.17 2.31
N ALA A 147 4.58 -6.07 2.51
CA ALA A 147 4.57 -7.03 3.61
C ALA A 147 5.81 -7.94 3.59
N THR A 148 6.18 -8.47 2.42
CA THR A 148 7.40 -9.26 2.26
C THR A 148 8.67 -8.47 2.59
N ARG A 149 8.73 -7.18 2.20
CA ARG A 149 9.88 -6.31 2.53
C ARG A 149 9.99 -6.05 4.03
N VAL A 150 8.85 -5.87 4.71
CA VAL A 150 8.79 -5.69 6.16
C VAL A 150 9.26 -6.95 6.88
N GLU A 151 8.80 -8.13 6.47
CA GLU A 151 9.27 -9.42 7.02
C GLU A 151 10.79 -9.56 6.87
N ARG A 152 11.32 -9.25 5.69
CA ARG A 152 12.77 -9.25 5.47
C ARG A 152 13.50 -8.22 6.35
N GLY A 153 12.91 -7.05 6.57
CA GLY A 153 13.43 -6.02 7.46
C GLY A 153 13.53 -6.49 8.91
N VAL A 154 12.53 -7.24 9.39
CA VAL A 154 12.53 -7.85 10.73
C VAL A 154 13.65 -8.88 10.87
N GLU A 155 13.82 -9.77 9.88
CA GLU A 155 14.91 -10.75 9.88
C GLU A 155 16.29 -10.10 9.96
N LEU A 156 16.55 -9.11 9.09
CA LEU A 156 17.83 -8.40 9.04
C LEU A 156 18.10 -7.63 10.33
N SER A 157 17.05 -7.01 10.91
CA SER A 157 17.17 -6.31 12.18
C SER A 157 17.51 -7.28 13.31
N ASN A 158 16.83 -8.42 13.40
CA ASN A 158 17.13 -9.44 14.41
C ASN A 158 18.56 -9.96 14.31
N GLU A 159 19.05 -10.17 13.09
CA GLU A 159 20.44 -10.58 12.85
C GLU A 159 21.44 -9.49 13.27
N ALA A 160 21.20 -8.23 12.93
CA ALA A 160 22.01 -7.12 13.40
C ALA A 160 22.03 -7.03 14.94
N GLY A 161 20.88 -7.25 15.59
CA GLY A 161 20.76 -7.31 17.04
C GLY A 161 21.54 -8.46 17.67
N ARG A 162 21.62 -9.62 17.00
CA ARG A 162 22.46 -10.75 17.43
C ARG A 162 23.94 -10.38 17.38
N ILE A 163 24.40 -9.84 16.26
CA ILE A 163 25.80 -9.41 16.08
C ILE A 163 26.19 -8.36 17.12
N LEU A 164 25.32 -7.39 17.39
CA LEU A 164 25.59 -6.37 18.41
C LEU A 164 25.70 -6.96 19.81
N ARG A 165 24.88 -7.96 20.17
CA ARG A 165 25.04 -8.67 21.45
C ARG A 165 26.40 -9.37 21.53
N GLU A 166 26.82 -10.07 20.49
CA GLU A 166 28.11 -10.76 20.42
C GLU A 166 29.30 -9.79 20.57
N ILE A 167 29.21 -8.60 19.94
CA ILE A 167 30.20 -7.53 20.10
C ILE A 167 30.24 -7.04 21.54
N GLY A 168 29.07 -6.83 22.16
CA GLY A 168 28.98 -6.39 23.55
C GLY A 168 29.58 -7.39 24.53
N GLU A 169 29.28 -8.68 24.37
CA GLU A 169 29.83 -9.76 25.17
C GLU A 169 31.34 -9.91 24.99
N SER A 170 31.83 -9.86 23.75
CA SER A 170 33.27 -9.94 23.46
C SER A 170 34.06 -8.78 24.05
N ALA A 171 33.47 -7.58 24.03
CA ALA A 171 34.07 -6.38 24.62
C ALA A 171 34.11 -6.44 26.15
N GLN A 172 33.13 -7.07 26.82
CA GLN A 172 33.19 -7.27 28.27
C GLN A 172 34.22 -8.32 28.71
N GLN A 173 34.59 -9.24 27.81
CA GLN A 173 35.58 -10.29 28.08
C GLN A 173 37.03 -9.87 27.79
N SER A 174 37.25 -8.72 27.13
CA SER A 174 38.57 -8.20 26.72
C SER A 174 39.08 -7.10 27.64
#